data_AF-A0A3N5MD67-F1
#
_entry.id   AF-A0A3N5MD67-F1
#
_cell.length_a   1.000
_cell.length_b   1.000
_cell.length_c   1.000
_cell.angle_alpha   90.00
_cell.angle_beta   90.00
_cell.angle_gamma   90.00
#
_symmetry.space_group_name_H-M   'P 1'
#
loop_
_entity.id
_entity.type
_entity.pdbx_description
1 polymer ?
#
loop_
_entity_poly.entity_id
_entity_poly.type
_entity_poly.pdbx_seq_one_letter_code
_entity_poly.pdbx_strand_id
1 'polypeptide(L)' 'MNKTRVLIVDDHALLREGIIAFLKHHDDIEVVGEASNGLQAIEQAEKLRPEVIIMDISMPELGGIEATVEIKKRQPEIK' A
#
# COMPACT_ATOMS: atom_id res chain seq x y z
N MET A 1 21.80 5.37 -0.72
CA MET A 1 20.66 6.25 -0.39
C MET A 1 19.48 5.35 -0.04
N ASN A 2 18.73 5.65 1.02
CA ASN A 2 17.56 4.84 1.38
C ASN A 2 16.42 5.15 0.39
N LYS A 3 15.83 4.11 -0.20
CA LYS A 3 14.65 4.24 -1.04
C LYS A 3 13.41 4.37 -0.15
N THR A 4 12.43 5.18 -0.57
CA THR A 4 11.12 5.23 0.06
C THR A 4 10.36 3.94 -0.24
N ARG A 5 9.97 3.22 0.81
CA ARG A 5 9.30 1.92 0.71
C ARG A 5 7.79 2.08 0.63
N VAL A 6 7.20 1.67 -0.49
CA VAL A 6 5.78 1.90 -0.82
C VAL A 6 5.02 0.58 -0.94
N LEU A 7 3.85 0.50 -0.31
CA LEU A 7 2.85 -0.57 -0.53
C LEU A 7 1.72 -0.02 -1.40
N ILE A 8 1.34 -0.75 -2.45
CA ILE A 8 0.23 -0.37 -3.34
C ILE A 8 -0.99 -1.23 -3.03
N VAL A 9 -2.13 -0.60 -2.79
CA VAL A 9 -3.38 -1.27 -2.41
C VAL A 9 -4.51 -0.76 -3.30
N ASP A 10 -5.01 -1.64 -4.16
CA ASP A 10 -6.08 -1.33 -5.12
C ASP A 10 -6.72 -2.65 -5.58
N ASP A 11 -8.04 -2.73 -5.71
CA ASP A 11 -8.74 -3.94 -6.17
C ASP A 11 -8.70 -4.10 -7.71
N HIS A 12 -8.33 -3.04 -8.45
CA HIS A 12 -8.16 -3.05 -9.90
C HIS A 12 -6.71 -3.38 -10.29
N ALA A 13 -6.50 -4.64 -10.68
CA ALA A 13 -5.16 -5.15 -11.05
C ALA A 13 -4.44 -4.31 -12.12
N LEU A 14 -5.13 -3.88 -13.16
CA LEU A 14 -4.53 -3.08 -14.25
C LEU A 14 -4.01 -1.73 -13.76
N LEU A 15 -4.75 -1.06 -12.87
CA LEU A 15 -4.33 0.22 -12.31
C LEU A 15 -3.12 0.04 -11.38
N ARG A 16 -3.18 -0.98 -10.51
CA ARG A 16 -2.08 -1.36 -9.62
C ARG A 16 -0.79 -1.64 -10.39
N GLU A 17 -0.85 -2.46 -11.44
CA GLU A 17 0.30 -2.75 -12.31
C GLU A 17 0.83 -1.49 -12.99
N GLY A 18 -0.06 -0.61 -13.46
CA GLY A 18 0.30 0.68 -14.05
C GLY A 18 1.05 1.60 -13.08
N ILE A 19 0.59 1.71 -11.84
CA ILE A 19 1.25 2.49 -10.79
C ILE A 19 2.63 1.92 -10.48
N ILE A 20 2.75 0.60 -10.35
CA ILE A 20 4.03 -0.06 -10.07
C ILE A 20 5.01 0.14 -11.22
N ALA A 21 4.55 -0.01 -12.47
CA ALA A 21 5.37 0.23 -13.64
C ALA A 21 5.86 1.69 -13.68
N PHE A 22 5.00 2.65 -13.35
CA PHE A 22 5.37 4.06 -13.22
C PHE A 22 6.44 4.27 -12.14
N LEU A 23 6.21 3.80 -10.92
CA LEU A 23 7.11 3.98 -9.78
C LEU A 23 8.47 3.29 -9.96
N LYS A 24 8.56 2.19 -10.74
CA LYS A 24 9.82 1.50 -11.05
C LYS A 24 10.84 2.37 -11.80
N HIS A 25 10.40 3.46 -12.45
CA HIS A 25 11.30 4.39 -13.14
C HIS A 25 11.93 5.42 -12.18
N HIS A 26 11.60 5.39 -10.89
CA HIS A 26 12.10 6.29 -9.87
C HIS A 26 13.09 5.56 -8.94
N ASP A 27 14.38 5.91 -9.03
CA ASP A 27 15.45 5.23 -8.28
C ASP A 27 15.34 5.40 -6.76
N ASP A 28 14.64 6.44 -6.31
CA ASP A 28 14.37 6.78 -4.91
C ASP A 28 13.16 6.05 -4.32
N ILE A 29 12.44 5.24 -5.10
CA ILE A 29 11.23 4.51 -4.67
C ILE A 29 11.46 3.00 -4.78
N GLU A 30 10.93 2.25 -3.80
CA GLU A 30 10.87 0.80 -3.80
C GLU A 30 9.44 0.34 -3.50
N VAL A 31 8.80 -0.32 -4.46
CA VAL A 31 7.52 -1.00 -4.19
C VAL A 31 7.81 -2.30 -3.46
N VAL A 32 7.42 -2.39 -2.19
CA VAL A 32 7.74 -3.53 -1.31
C VAL A 32 6.66 -4.59 -1.27
N GLY A 33 5.46 -4.28 -1.78
CA GLY A 33 4.35 -5.22 -1.84
C GLY A 33 3.11 -4.64 -2.50
N GLU A 34 2.11 -5.49 -2.63
CA GLU A 34 0.82 -5.23 -3.24
C GLU A 34 -0.29 -5.86 -2.40
N ALA A 35 -1.48 -5.27 -2.41
CA ALA A 35 -2.69 -5.85 -1.85
C ALA A 35 -3.91 -5.50 -2.71
N SER A 36 -4.94 -6.35 -2.69
CA SER A 36 -6.17 -6.16 -3.48
C SER A 36 -7.42 -5.84 -2.65
N ASN A 37 -7.28 -5.74 -1.33
CA ASN A 37 -8.36 -5.35 -0.42
C ASN A 37 -7.79 -4.86 0.92
N GLY A 38 -8.64 -4.29 1.78
CA GLY A 38 -8.21 -3.74 3.06
C GLY A 38 -7.67 -4.76 4.07
N LEU A 39 -8.12 -6.02 4.04
CA LEU A 39 -7.61 -7.06 4.93
C LEU A 39 -6.17 -7.44 4.58
N GLN A 40 -5.90 -7.66 3.29
CA GLN A 40 -4.54 -7.87 2.79
C GLN A 40 -3.66 -6.66 3.04
N ALA A 41 -4.20 -5.44 2.92
CA ALA A 41 -3.44 -4.22 3.19
C ALA A 41 -2.94 -4.17 4.64
N ILE A 42 -3.78 -4.53 5.62
CA ILE A 42 -3.39 -4.62 7.03
C ILE A 42 -2.29 -5.67 7.23
N GLU A 43 -2.46 -6.88 6.68
CA GLU A 43 -1.48 -7.97 6.80
C GLU A 43 -0.13 -7.57 6.19
N GLN A 44 -0.14 -6.98 5.00
CA GLN A 44 1.06 -6.54 4.30
C GLN A 44 1.73 -5.35 5.00
N ALA A 45 0.96 -4.40 5.56
CA ALA A 45 1.51 -3.29 6.33
C ALA A 45 2.27 -3.77 7.58
N GLU A 46 1.73 -4.77 8.28
CA GLU A 46 2.39 -5.39 9.45
C GLU A 46 3.68 -6.11 9.04
N LYS A 47 3.62 -6.92 7.98
CA LYS A 47 4.73 -7.75 7.52
C LYS A 47 5.86 -6.93 6.89
N LEU A 48 5.50 -5.98 6.03
CA LEU A 48 6.45 -5.23 5.21
C LEU A 48 6.86 -3.91 5.86
N ARG A 49 6.08 -3.37 6.80
CA ARG A 49 6.34 -2.07 7.45
C ARG A 49 6.69 -0.96 6.43
N PRO A 50 5.85 -0.70 5.41
CA PRO A 50 6.13 0.33 4.41
C PRO A 50 6.20 1.72 5.05
N GLU A 51 6.85 2.68 4.38
CA GLU A 51 6.85 4.08 4.82
C GLU A 51 5.62 4.83 4.32
N VAL A 52 5.11 4.44 3.15
CA VAL A 52 3.95 5.06 2.49
C VAL A 52 3.03 3.95 1.97
N ILE A 53 1.73 4.12 2.10
CA ILE A 53 0.73 3.26 1.44
C ILE A 53 -0.07 4.09 0.43
N ILE A 54 -0.11 3.64 -0.82
CA ILE A 54 -1.08 4.14 -1.79
C ILE A 54 -2.32 3.27 -1.67
N MET A 55 -3.42 3.86 -1.19
CA MET A 55 -4.63 3.15 -0.78
C MET A 55 -5.83 3.59 -1.64
N ASP A 56 -6.44 2.66 -2.36
CA ASP A 56 -7.77 2.86 -2.91
C ASP A 56 -8.83 2.88 -1.79
N ILE A 57 -9.87 3.69 -1.96
CA ILE A 57 -10.92 3.88 -0.96
C ILE A 57 -11.96 2.75 -1.05
N SER A 58 -12.32 2.32 -2.26
CA SER A 58 -13.52 1.52 -2.52
C SER A 58 -13.15 0.10 -2.93
N MET A 59 -12.83 -0.73 -1.95
CA MET A 59 -12.41 -2.11 -2.16
C MET A 59 -13.39 -3.12 -1.53
N PRO A 60 -13.44 -4.38 -2.02
CA PRO A 60 -14.23 -5.45 -1.41
C PRO A 60 -13.71 -5.84 -0.02
N GLU A 61 -14.54 -6.57 0.74
CA GLU A 61 -14.27 -7.07 2.11
C GLU A 61 -14.10 -5.96 3.16
N LEU A 62 -12.99 -5.22 3.12
CA LEU A 62 -12.69 -4.08 3.97
C LEU A 62 -12.25 -2.92 3.08
N GLY A 63 -12.94 -1.79 3.20
CA GLY A 63 -12.63 -0.57 2.45
C GLY A 63 -11.30 0.06 2.86
N GLY A 64 -10.81 0.97 2.03
CA GLY A 64 -9.52 1.64 2.26
C GLY A 64 -9.52 2.58 3.46
N ILE A 65 -10.67 3.20 3.76
CA ILE A 65 -10.79 4.10 4.92
C ILE A 65 -10.66 3.29 6.21
N GLU A 66 -11.41 2.19 6.32
CA GLU A 66 -11.37 1.30 7.48
C GLU A 66 -9.99 0.65 7.63
N ALA A 67 -9.39 0.19 6.53
CA ALA A 67 -8.03 -0.34 6.52
C ALA A 67 -7.00 0.71 6.99
N THR A 68 -7.10 1.95 6.48
CA THR A 68 -6.23 3.05 6.89
C THR A 68 -6.37 3.33 8.39
N VAL A 69 -7.59 3.38 8.92
CA VAL A 69 -7.84 3.57 10.35
C VAL A 69 -7.16 2.47 11.18
N GLU A 70 -7.32 1.21 10.78
CA GLU A 70 -6.70 0.07 11.49
C GLU A 70 -5.16 0.08 11.41
N ILE A 71 -4.60 0.37 10.23
CA ILE A 71 -3.15 0.49 10.05
C ILE A 71 -2.60 1.64 10.90
N LYS A 72 -3.23 2.82 10.89
CA LYS A 72 -2.79 3.98 11.67
C LYS A 72 -2.87 3.75 13.18
N LYS A 73 -3.81 2.92 13.67
CA LYS A 73 -3.86 2.52 15.09
C LYS A 73 -2.65 1.66 15.49
N ARG A 74 -2.19 0.78 14.61
CA ARG A 74 -1.09 -0.18 14.88
C ARG A 74 0.28 0.41 14.59
N GLN A 75 0.37 1.24 13.54
CA GLN A 75 1.60 1.78 12.96
C GLN A 75 1.39 3.27 12.61
N PRO A 76 1.34 4.16 13.62
CA PRO A 76 1.04 5.58 13.42
C PRO A 76 2.09 6.33 12.59
N GLU A 77 3.27 5.76 12.37
CA GLU A 77 4.36 6.30 11.57
C GLU A 77 4.18 6.14 10.05
N ILE A 78 3.39 5.15 9.61
CA ILE A 78 3.13 4.90 8.19
C ILE A 78 2.35 6.08 7.61
N LYS A 79 2.80 6.60 6.46
CA LYS A 79 2.14 7.70 5.75
C LYS A 79 1.02 7.20 4.85
#